data_AF-A0A951MWR4-F1
#
_entry.id   AF-A0A951MWR4-F1
#
_cell.length_a   1.000
_cell.length_b   1.000
_cell.length_c   1.000
_cell.angle_alpha   90.00
_cell.angle_beta   90.00
_cell.angle_gamma   90.00
#
_symmetry.space_group_name_H-M   'P 1'
#
loop_
_entity.id
_entity.type
_entity.pdbx_description
1 polymer ?
#
loop_
_entity_poly.entity_id
_entity_poly.type
_entity_poly.pdbx_seq_one_letter_code
_entity_poly.pdbx_strand_id
1 'polypeptide(L)'
;MGTTSRCGHRRGHTREVASSEGGCIVRRHLIVLLAAVATLAFAVPAAAVHGRESTDRIAGADRIDTAAAIAQRTFTGGATSAVLASANDFPDALAGSSLAGGIGAPVVLSWRDHLPERTGQVLRDLGVQRVTILGGSDAIGAAVGAQLREGGYRTERVAGQTRYETAADIARQLADRHGVGTIHDQRTVFVAYGADFPDALTVGPGAYANRNPILLSTTDDLHPAAAAALRDVGAELAVLVGGEAVLSEQVAARIRELGIDTNRLGGRDRSDTAQLIATYLEQHLGFTAERILLSRGDTFPDALAAASHGGVLGAPILLTRGPDSVSYDLLQWIVDRADTIQEVRALGGPAAVTDRVLFRVAEAAFPPIQTLRYTVGVRDQHGPVHGDPGFFAEHADWTLVDQRGWALDNDFRYTRVPQGEPASFHLWLASPQDVAAASPGCSADWSCRVGDDVYINDDRWRSATATYADRSLDDYRHYVVLHEVGHWLNLDHFACAAHQDPGDRAPVMDQQSIDTGACTSNVWPLPFERDRARDNIATGGPGATDVPVHPE
;
A
#
# COMPACT_ATOMS: atom_id res chain seq x y z
N MET A 1 -42.72 12.29 30.15
CA MET A 1 -43.98 12.87 29.62
C MET A 1 -44.11 14.27 30.23
N GLY A 2 -43.66 15.35 29.54
CA GLY A 2 -44.49 16.22 28.69
C GLY A 2 -45.60 16.93 29.50
N THR A 3 -45.81 18.25 29.55
CA THR A 3 -45.61 19.32 28.56
C THR A 3 -46.12 20.68 29.13
N THR A 4 -45.37 21.77 28.89
CA THR A 4 -45.74 23.14 28.39
C THR A 4 -46.90 24.04 28.92
N SER A 5 -46.50 25.31 29.18
CA SER A 5 -46.95 26.64 28.66
C SER A 5 -48.38 27.22 28.80
N ARG A 6 -48.45 28.54 29.09
CA ARG A 6 -49.08 29.70 28.34
C ARG A 6 -49.26 30.93 29.26
N CYS A 7 -48.90 32.19 28.94
CA CYS A 7 -49.26 33.20 27.91
C CYS A 7 -50.35 34.23 28.33
N GLY A 8 -50.10 35.53 28.06
CA GLY A 8 -51.11 36.59 27.76
C GLY A 8 -50.96 37.91 28.53
N HIS A 9 -51.42 39.10 28.10
CA HIS A 9 -51.59 39.79 26.79
C HIS A 9 -52.02 41.26 27.08
N ARG A 10 -51.47 42.28 26.36
CA ARG A 10 -52.08 43.60 25.94
C ARG A 10 -52.60 44.63 27.00
N ARG A 11 -52.80 45.95 26.81
CA ARG A 11 -52.69 47.02 25.76
C ARG A 11 -53.02 48.42 26.39
N GLY A 12 -52.64 49.55 25.73
CA GLY A 12 -53.33 50.88 25.73
C GLY A 12 -52.45 52.09 26.15
N HIS A 13 -52.01 53.04 25.28
CA HIS A 13 -52.62 54.31 24.77
C HIS A 13 -52.91 55.37 25.89
N THR A 14 -52.52 56.67 25.91
CA THR A 14 -52.41 57.79 24.91
C THR A 14 -51.73 59.06 25.54
N ARG A 15 -51.09 59.94 24.70
CA ARG A 15 -50.91 61.45 24.66
C ARG A 15 -50.88 62.31 25.97
N GLU A 16 -50.20 63.46 26.17
CA GLU A 16 -49.63 64.56 25.36
C GLU A 16 -48.83 65.61 26.24
N VAL A 17 -47.91 66.39 25.60
CA VAL A 17 -47.41 67.78 25.83
C VAL A 17 -46.53 68.25 27.03
N ALA A 18 -45.26 68.56 26.69
CA ALA A 18 -44.34 69.72 26.92
C ALA A 18 -44.06 70.41 28.29
N SER A 19 -42.76 70.61 28.59
CA SER A 19 -42.12 71.94 28.75
C SER A 19 -40.57 71.87 28.80
N SER A 20 -39.95 73.00 28.45
CA SER A 20 -38.53 73.39 28.25
C SER A 20 -37.61 73.18 29.49
N GLU A 21 -36.27 73.14 29.45
CA GLU A 21 -35.25 74.03 28.86
C GLU A 21 -33.86 73.35 28.81
N GLY A 22 -32.93 73.86 27.99
CA GLY A 22 -31.53 74.02 28.43
C GLY A 22 -30.42 73.07 27.95
N GLY A 23 -30.00 73.21 26.70
CA GLY A 23 -28.58 73.35 26.29
C GLY A 23 -27.52 72.28 26.66
N CYS A 24 -27.16 71.44 25.68
CA CYS A 24 -25.76 71.28 25.24
C CYS A 24 -25.72 70.57 23.88
N ILE A 25 -25.20 71.27 22.87
CA ILE A 25 -25.03 70.78 21.50
C ILE A 25 -23.69 70.03 21.42
N VAL A 26 -23.75 68.71 21.22
CA VAL A 26 -22.69 67.97 20.54
C VAL A 26 -23.35 67.13 19.45
N ARG A 27 -23.06 67.48 18.20
CA ARG A 27 -23.51 66.80 16.98
C ARG A 27 -23.18 65.30 17.06
N ARG A 28 -24.19 64.45 17.25
CA ARG A 28 -24.09 63.02 16.91
C ARG A 28 -24.53 62.85 15.46
N HIS A 29 -23.55 62.86 14.56
CA HIS A 29 -23.73 62.27 13.23
C HIS A 29 -23.95 60.77 13.42
N LEU A 30 -25.12 60.30 12.99
CA LEU A 30 -25.46 58.89 12.88
C LEU A 30 -24.62 58.32 11.72
N ILE A 31 -23.41 57.83 12.02
CA ILE A 31 -22.64 57.03 11.07
C ILE A 31 -23.26 55.63 11.10
N VAL A 32 -24.00 55.29 10.04
CA VAL A 32 -24.37 53.92 9.72
C VAL A 32 -23.08 53.20 9.36
N LEU A 33 -22.47 52.51 10.33
CA LEU A 33 -21.37 51.58 10.07
C LEU A 33 -21.97 50.34 9.39
N LEU A 34 -21.90 50.34 8.05
CA LEU A 34 -21.87 49.11 7.27
C LEU A 34 -20.63 48.32 7.73
N ALA A 35 -20.84 47.34 8.60
CA ALA A 35 -19.82 46.36 8.92
C ALA A 35 -19.60 45.49 7.67
N ALA A 36 -18.68 45.91 6.80
CA ALA A 36 -18.09 45.03 5.81
C ALA A 36 -17.30 43.97 6.60
N VAL A 37 -17.91 42.80 6.77
CA VAL A 37 -17.19 41.59 7.18
C VAL A 37 -16.27 41.25 6.00
N ALA A 38 -15.09 41.83 6.00
CA ALA A 38 -14.00 41.35 5.16
C ALA A 38 -13.61 39.97 5.71
N THR A 39 -14.15 38.93 5.10
CA THR A 39 -13.59 37.58 5.20
C THR A 39 -12.18 37.67 4.64
N LEU A 40 -11.20 37.92 5.49
CA LEU A 40 -9.83 37.52 5.21
C LEU A 40 -9.84 35.99 5.17
N ALA A 41 -10.09 35.44 4.00
CA ALA A 41 -9.64 34.11 3.67
C ALA A 41 -8.12 34.16 3.83
N PHE A 42 -7.61 33.68 4.97
CA PHE A 42 -6.25 33.18 4.99
C PHE A 42 -6.25 32.01 4.01
N ALA A 43 -5.92 32.29 2.75
CA ALA A 43 -5.38 31.29 1.87
C ALA A 43 -4.12 30.81 2.58
N VAL A 44 -4.24 29.71 3.31
CA VAL A 44 -3.09 28.87 3.61
C VAL A 44 -2.47 28.63 2.24
N PRO A 45 -1.19 28.99 2.01
CA PRO A 45 -0.56 28.57 0.78
C PRO A 45 -0.67 27.05 0.83
N ALA A 46 -1.34 26.46 -0.16
CA ALA A 46 -1.13 25.07 -0.51
C ALA A 46 0.30 24.97 -1.03
N ALA A 47 1.27 25.16 -0.13
CA ALA A 47 2.57 24.55 -0.27
C ALA A 47 2.26 23.07 -0.16
N ALA A 48 2.00 22.46 -1.31
CA ALA A 48 1.81 21.04 -1.45
C ALA A 48 2.98 20.36 -0.74
N VAL A 49 2.68 19.72 0.38
CA VAL A 49 3.54 18.69 0.94
C VAL A 49 3.45 17.55 -0.06
N HIS A 50 4.20 17.61 -1.16
CA HIS A 50 4.43 16.48 -2.06
C HIS A 50 5.36 15.48 -1.35
N GLY A 51 4.91 14.97 -0.21
CA GLY A 51 5.55 13.88 0.51
C GLY A 51 5.22 12.57 -0.21
N ARG A 52 5.94 12.30 -1.32
CA ARG A 52 6.00 11.02 -2.07
C ARG A 52 4.90 10.01 -1.73
N GLU A 53 3.71 10.23 -2.28
CA GLU A 53 2.78 9.15 -2.58
C GLU A 53 3.54 8.10 -3.37
N SER A 54 3.73 6.91 -2.77
CA SER A 54 4.63 5.91 -3.34
C SER A 54 4.17 4.49 -3.08
N THR A 55 4.50 3.61 -4.03
CA THR A 55 4.43 2.18 -3.84
C THR A 55 5.81 1.63 -3.46
N ASP A 56 5.86 0.70 -2.51
CA ASP A 56 7.07 -0.01 -2.09
C ASP A 56 6.81 -1.52 -2.03
N ARG A 57 7.88 -2.32 -1.99
CA ARG A 57 7.80 -3.77 -1.83
C ARG A 57 8.95 -4.27 -0.96
N ILE A 58 8.62 -5.05 0.06
CA ILE A 58 9.62 -5.83 0.81
C ILE A 58 9.45 -7.29 0.41
N ALA A 59 10.45 -7.83 -0.27
CA ALA A 59 10.41 -9.20 -0.80
C ALA A 59 11.78 -9.87 -0.75
N GLY A 60 11.76 -11.19 -0.67
CA GLY A 60 12.89 -12.07 -0.91
C GLY A 60 12.55 -13.16 -1.92
N ALA A 61 13.51 -14.06 -2.17
CA ALA A 61 13.33 -15.19 -3.09
C ALA A 61 12.22 -16.15 -2.60
N ASP A 62 12.08 -16.31 -1.29
CA ASP A 62 11.02 -17.09 -0.65
C ASP A 62 10.55 -16.43 0.66
N ARG A 63 9.75 -17.17 1.46
CA ARG A 63 9.24 -16.70 2.76
C ARG A 63 10.33 -16.43 3.80
N ILE A 64 11.44 -17.17 3.77
CA ILE A 64 12.58 -16.96 4.66
C ILE A 64 13.27 -15.65 4.29
N ASP A 65 13.56 -15.47 2.99
CA ASP A 65 14.20 -14.25 2.51
C ASP A 65 13.33 -13.01 2.71
N THR A 66 12.00 -13.11 2.51
CA THR A 66 11.06 -12.02 2.80
C THR A 66 11.06 -11.68 4.29
N ALA A 67 10.98 -12.66 5.18
CA ALA A 67 11.05 -12.42 6.62
C ALA A 67 12.37 -11.77 7.05
N ALA A 68 13.50 -12.20 6.47
CA ALA A 68 14.80 -11.58 6.70
C ALA A 68 14.86 -10.13 6.18
N ALA A 69 14.31 -9.85 5.00
CA ALA A 69 14.23 -8.51 4.44
C ALA A 69 13.35 -7.58 5.30
N ILE A 70 12.21 -8.08 5.80
CA ILE A 70 11.35 -7.36 6.74
C ILE A 70 12.11 -7.02 8.03
N ALA A 71 12.81 -7.99 8.61
CA ALA A 71 13.60 -7.78 9.82
C ALA A 71 14.70 -6.71 9.61
N GLN A 72 15.46 -6.79 8.52
CA GLN A 72 16.51 -5.79 8.20
C GLN A 72 15.94 -4.39 7.97
N ARG A 73 14.80 -4.30 7.26
CA ARG A 73 14.12 -3.02 6.97
C ARG A 73 13.55 -2.38 8.24
N THR A 74 13.11 -3.18 9.20
CA THR A 74 12.48 -2.72 10.44
C THR A 74 13.51 -2.31 11.49
N PHE A 75 14.54 -3.12 11.69
CA PHE A 75 15.52 -2.97 12.77
C PHE A 75 16.85 -2.41 12.25
N THR A 76 16.81 -1.23 11.63
CA THR A 76 18.01 -0.58 11.04
C THR A 76 19.10 -0.24 12.06
N GLY A 77 18.73 -0.05 13.34
CA GLY A 77 19.65 0.11 14.46
C GLY A 77 20.13 -1.20 15.10
N GLY A 78 19.75 -2.35 14.54
CA GLY A 78 19.98 -3.68 15.11
C GLY A 78 18.92 -4.11 16.13
N ALA A 79 19.02 -5.36 16.58
CA ALA A 79 18.16 -5.97 17.59
C ALA A 79 18.97 -6.95 18.45
N THR A 80 18.89 -6.82 19.78
CA THR A 80 19.66 -7.70 20.70
C THR A 80 19.05 -9.09 20.85
N SER A 81 17.76 -9.23 20.53
CA SER A 81 17.02 -10.49 20.59
C SER A 81 16.26 -10.72 19.28
N ALA A 82 15.96 -11.98 18.97
CA ALA A 82 15.10 -12.38 17.86
C ALA A 82 14.13 -13.48 18.31
N VAL A 83 12.95 -13.51 17.70
CA VAL A 83 12.00 -14.62 17.83
C VAL A 83 12.12 -15.50 16.59
N LEU A 84 12.43 -16.79 16.76
CA LEU A 84 12.50 -17.76 15.68
C LEU A 84 11.23 -18.60 15.66
N ALA A 85 10.54 -18.62 14.53
CA ALA A 85 9.35 -19.42 14.33
C ALA A 85 9.43 -20.32 13.08
N SER A 86 8.51 -21.27 12.97
CA SER A 86 8.46 -22.20 11.84
C SER A 86 8.01 -21.48 10.57
N ALA A 87 8.70 -21.75 9.46
CA ALA A 87 8.23 -21.39 8.13
C ALA A 87 7.16 -22.36 7.61
N ASN A 88 6.97 -23.51 8.26
CA ASN A 88 6.07 -24.58 7.82
C ASN A 88 4.65 -24.44 8.41
N ASP A 89 4.52 -23.85 9.60
CA ASP A 89 3.24 -23.69 10.31
C ASP A 89 3.16 -22.30 10.99
N PHE A 90 1.95 -21.80 11.20
CA PHE A 90 1.67 -20.41 11.62
C PHE A 90 1.36 -20.17 13.11
N PRO A 91 0.73 -21.08 13.89
CA PRO A 91 0.07 -20.72 15.15
C PRO A 91 1.02 -20.17 16.21
N ASP A 92 2.20 -20.78 16.33
CA ASP A 92 3.19 -20.41 17.33
C ASP A 92 3.79 -19.04 17.00
N ALA A 93 4.05 -18.79 15.72
CA ALA A 93 4.57 -17.51 15.23
C ALA A 93 3.57 -16.37 15.44
N LEU A 94 2.28 -16.64 15.18
CA LEU A 94 1.20 -15.69 15.36
C LEU A 94 1.15 -15.23 16.82
N ALA A 95 1.07 -16.18 17.77
CA ALA A 95 1.14 -15.88 19.20
C ALA A 95 2.44 -15.14 19.59
N GLY A 96 3.54 -15.55 18.97
CA GLY A 96 4.88 -14.99 19.12
C GLY A 96 5.02 -13.51 18.81
N SER A 97 4.14 -12.93 17.99
CA SER A 97 4.18 -11.49 17.64
C SER A 97 4.11 -10.59 18.88
N SER A 98 3.28 -10.98 19.86
CA SER A 98 3.13 -10.26 21.13
C SER A 98 4.40 -10.30 21.98
N LEU A 99 5.04 -11.47 22.07
CA LEU A 99 6.32 -11.65 22.76
C LEU A 99 7.44 -10.89 22.07
N ALA A 100 7.50 -10.92 20.74
CA ALA A 100 8.45 -10.16 19.94
C ALA A 100 8.34 -8.65 20.23
N GLY A 101 7.11 -8.14 20.38
CA GLY A 101 6.84 -6.76 20.81
C GLY A 101 7.36 -6.47 22.22
N GLY A 102 7.12 -7.37 23.18
CA GLY A 102 7.60 -7.24 24.55
C GLY A 102 9.12 -7.14 24.69
N ILE A 103 9.87 -7.79 23.79
CA ILE A 103 11.34 -7.77 23.78
C ILE A 103 11.96 -6.88 22.69
N GLY A 104 11.13 -6.17 21.90
CA GLY A 104 11.59 -5.32 20.79
C GLY A 104 12.40 -6.06 19.73
N ALA A 105 11.94 -7.26 19.34
CA ALA A 105 12.67 -8.17 18.44
C ALA A 105 11.96 -8.37 17.09
N PRO A 106 12.69 -8.71 16.02
CA PRO A 106 12.09 -9.25 14.80
C PRO A 106 11.55 -10.67 15.01
N VAL A 107 10.58 -11.03 14.17
CA VAL A 107 10.21 -12.43 13.93
C VAL A 107 10.95 -12.90 12.68
N VAL A 108 11.79 -13.92 12.83
CA VAL A 108 12.51 -14.56 11.74
C VAL A 108 12.08 -16.02 11.61
N LEU A 109 12.22 -16.59 10.42
CA LEU A 109 11.70 -17.91 10.10
C LEU A 109 12.82 -18.94 9.95
N SER A 110 12.51 -20.19 10.26
CA SER A 110 13.38 -21.34 10.00
C SER A 110 12.57 -22.52 9.50
N TRP A 111 13.22 -23.40 8.74
CA TRP A 111 12.70 -24.73 8.49
C TRP A 111 12.80 -25.59 9.75
N ARG A 112 12.02 -26.67 9.79
CA ARG A 112 12.02 -27.62 10.91
C ARG A 112 13.42 -28.16 11.22
N ASP A 113 14.13 -28.63 10.21
CA ASP A 113 15.31 -29.48 10.42
C ASP A 113 16.65 -28.75 10.29
N HIS A 114 16.65 -27.51 9.79
CA HIS A 114 17.87 -26.70 9.66
C HIS A 114 17.56 -25.20 9.69
N LEU A 115 18.51 -24.43 10.23
CA LEU A 115 18.53 -22.98 10.18
C LEU A 115 18.96 -22.53 8.77
N PRO A 116 18.13 -21.80 8.02
CA PRO A 116 18.53 -21.25 6.72
C PRO A 116 19.73 -20.31 6.85
N GLU A 117 20.61 -20.31 5.85
CA GLU A 117 21.76 -19.40 5.82
C GLU A 117 21.32 -17.94 5.91
N ARG A 118 20.26 -17.58 5.18
CA ARG A 118 19.69 -16.22 5.21
C ARG A 118 19.21 -15.82 6.61
N THR A 119 18.55 -16.71 7.33
CA THR A 119 18.15 -16.47 8.72
C THR A 119 19.37 -16.26 9.62
N GLY A 120 20.39 -17.11 9.48
CA GLY A 120 21.66 -16.93 10.20
C GLY A 120 22.35 -15.59 9.88
N GLN A 121 22.31 -15.15 8.63
CA GLN A 121 22.87 -13.87 8.20
C GLN A 121 22.13 -12.69 8.84
N VAL A 122 20.81 -12.63 8.76
CA VAL A 122 20.06 -11.51 9.35
C VAL A 122 20.24 -11.44 10.87
N LEU A 123 20.36 -12.58 11.56
CA LEU A 123 20.67 -12.59 13.00
C LEU A 123 22.03 -11.96 13.30
N ARG A 124 23.04 -12.19 12.44
CA ARG A 124 24.37 -11.55 12.59
C ARG A 124 24.33 -10.07 12.24
N ASP A 125 23.69 -9.71 11.13
CA ASP A 125 23.60 -8.31 10.65
C ASP A 125 22.89 -7.42 11.66
N LEU A 126 21.87 -7.94 12.34
CA LEU A 126 21.14 -7.23 13.40
C LEU A 126 21.85 -7.24 14.75
N GLY A 127 22.96 -7.98 14.91
CA GLY A 127 23.68 -8.07 16.18
C GLY A 127 22.93 -8.84 17.27
N VAL A 128 22.12 -9.83 16.89
CA VAL A 128 21.32 -10.63 17.83
C VAL A 128 22.22 -11.45 18.75
N GLN A 129 21.85 -11.51 20.03
CA GLN A 129 22.55 -12.31 21.05
C GLN A 129 21.67 -13.39 21.66
N ARG A 130 20.36 -13.16 21.72
CA ARG A 130 19.38 -14.11 22.26
C ARG A 130 18.35 -14.47 21.20
N VAL A 131 18.07 -15.77 21.05
CA VAL A 131 17.03 -16.28 20.15
C VAL A 131 16.00 -17.05 20.96
N THR A 132 14.76 -16.59 20.93
CA THR A 132 13.62 -17.31 21.50
C THR A 132 12.98 -18.16 20.40
N ILE A 133 13.05 -19.48 20.54
CA ILE A 133 12.49 -20.45 19.61
C ILE A 133 11.06 -20.76 20.02
N LEU A 134 10.11 -20.58 19.10
CA LEU A 134 8.70 -20.89 19.34
C LEU A 134 8.34 -22.27 18.79
N GLY A 135 7.54 -22.99 19.57
CA GLY A 135 7.02 -24.30 19.22
C GLY A 135 7.91 -25.46 19.66
N GLY A 136 7.31 -26.65 19.68
CA GLY A 136 7.98 -27.90 20.03
C GLY A 136 9.01 -28.34 18.98
N SER A 137 9.61 -29.52 19.20
CA SER A 137 10.58 -30.11 18.26
C SER A 137 9.98 -30.47 16.90
N ASP A 138 8.65 -30.61 16.82
CA ASP A 138 7.96 -30.87 15.56
C ASP A 138 7.87 -29.64 14.67
N ALA A 139 7.78 -28.45 15.26
CA ALA A 139 7.77 -27.17 14.55
C ALA A 139 9.20 -26.70 14.21
N ILE A 140 10.10 -26.73 15.20
CA ILE A 140 11.53 -26.40 15.07
C ILE A 140 12.35 -27.46 15.79
N GLY A 141 13.05 -28.30 15.02
CA GLY A 141 13.83 -29.42 15.50
C GLY A 141 14.99 -29.03 16.42
N ALA A 142 15.51 -30.03 17.14
CA ALA A 142 16.64 -29.84 18.05
C ALA A 142 17.92 -29.37 17.32
N ALA A 143 18.09 -29.79 16.06
CA ALA A 143 19.22 -29.42 15.21
C ALA A 143 19.33 -27.91 15.01
N VAL A 144 18.21 -27.21 14.76
CA VAL A 144 18.17 -25.75 14.63
C VAL A 144 18.65 -25.07 15.92
N GLY A 145 18.19 -25.56 17.06
CA GLY A 145 18.65 -25.07 18.37
C GLY A 145 20.15 -25.31 18.62
N ALA A 146 20.70 -26.42 18.11
CA ALA A 146 22.13 -26.69 18.18
C ALA A 146 22.93 -25.73 17.27
N GLN A 147 22.50 -25.55 16.02
CA GLN A 147 23.11 -24.61 15.07
C GLN A 147 23.14 -23.17 15.61
N LEU A 148 22.07 -22.72 16.28
CA LEU A 148 22.05 -21.42 16.94
C LEU A 148 23.08 -21.32 18.08
N ARG A 149 23.22 -22.35 18.92
CA ARG A 149 24.20 -22.33 20.02
C ARG A 149 25.64 -22.39 19.50
N GLU A 150 25.88 -23.18 18.46
CA GLU A 150 27.17 -23.22 17.74
C GLU A 150 27.50 -21.87 17.12
N GLY A 151 26.48 -21.14 16.63
CA GLY A 151 26.59 -19.75 16.19
C GLY A 151 26.78 -18.71 17.31
N GLY A 152 26.83 -19.14 18.58
CA GLY A 152 27.09 -18.27 19.73
C GLY A 152 25.85 -17.60 20.35
N TYR A 153 24.64 -17.95 19.88
CA TYR A 153 23.40 -17.36 20.41
C TYR A 153 22.96 -18.03 21.71
N ARG A 154 22.42 -17.24 22.64
CA ARG A 154 21.69 -17.77 23.80
C ARG A 154 20.29 -18.16 23.36
N THR A 155 19.93 -19.43 23.51
CA THR A 155 18.63 -19.93 23.07
C THR A 155 17.68 -20.17 24.24
N GLU A 156 16.45 -19.69 24.15
CA GLU A 156 15.31 -20.08 25.00
C GLU A 156 14.23 -20.71 24.10
N ARG A 157 13.48 -21.71 24.59
CA ARG A 157 12.37 -22.30 23.83
C ARG A 157 11.07 -22.13 24.60
N VAL A 158 10.02 -21.72 23.90
CA VAL A 158 8.65 -21.61 24.42
C VAL A 158 7.78 -22.57 23.63
N ALA A 159 7.27 -23.60 24.29
CA ALA A 159 6.55 -24.68 23.63
C ALA A 159 5.60 -25.37 24.61
N GLY A 160 4.35 -25.52 24.20
CA GLY A 160 3.36 -26.39 24.82
C GLY A 160 3.19 -27.69 24.04
N GLN A 161 2.25 -28.53 24.50
CA GLN A 161 1.94 -29.80 23.81
C GLN A 161 1.25 -29.59 22.47
N THR A 162 0.43 -28.54 22.35
CA THR A 162 -0.19 -28.12 21.10
C THR A 162 0.02 -26.62 20.89
N ARG A 163 -0.48 -26.12 19.75
CA ARG A 163 -0.55 -24.68 19.46
C ARG A 163 -1.28 -23.87 20.54
N TYR A 164 -2.27 -24.46 21.19
CA TYR A 164 -3.06 -23.79 22.22
C TYR A 164 -2.26 -23.58 23.51
N GLU A 165 -1.55 -24.61 23.97
CA GLU A 165 -0.65 -24.48 25.13
C GLU A 165 0.56 -23.60 24.81
N THR A 166 1.10 -23.68 23.58
CA THR A 166 2.21 -22.80 23.18
C THR A 166 1.80 -21.33 23.22
N ALA A 167 0.61 -20.98 22.71
CA ALA A 167 0.07 -19.63 22.80
C ALA A 167 -0.16 -19.18 24.26
N ALA A 168 -0.66 -20.08 25.12
CA ALA A 168 -0.82 -19.82 26.55
C ALA A 168 0.53 -19.58 27.27
N ASP A 169 1.55 -20.35 26.95
CA ASP A 169 2.90 -20.20 27.53
C ASP A 169 3.56 -18.90 27.07
N ILE A 170 3.41 -18.54 25.79
CA ILE A 170 3.85 -17.24 25.26
C ILE A 170 3.16 -16.09 26.01
N ALA A 171 1.85 -16.16 26.20
CA ALA A 171 1.07 -15.14 26.90
C ALA A 171 1.55 -14.95 28.36
N ARG A 172 1.76 -16.05 29.09
CA ARG A 172 2.25 -16.00 30.47
C ARG A 172 3.66 -15.43 30.56
N GLN A 173 4.56 -15.88 29.69
CA GLN A 173 5.93 -15.36 29.67
C GLN A 173 5.99 -13.87 29.34
N LEU A 174 5.15 -13.41 28.40
CA LEU A 174 5.01 -11.98 28.10
C LEU A 174 4.50 -11.22 29.33
N ALA A 175 3.42 -11.69 29.95
CA ALA A 175 2.83 -11.05 31.13
C ALA A 175 3.83 -10.95 32.30
N ASP A 176 4.52 -12.05 32.62
CA ASP A 176 5.47 -12.13 33.73
C ASP A 176 6.68 -11.21 33.56
N ARG A 177 7.18 -11.06 32.32
CA ARG A 177 8.44 -10.35 32.04
C ARG A 177 8.25 -8.92 31.55
N HIS A 178 7.14 -8.65 30.86
CA HIS A 178 6.93 -7.40 30.11
C HIS A 178 5.55 -6.78 30.34
N GLY A 179 4.66 -7.43 31.08
CA GLY A 179 3.28 -7.00 31.29
C GLY A 179 2.38 -7.22 30.07
N VAL A 180 1.09 -6.97 30.28
CA VAL A 180 0.05 -7.06 29.24
C VAL A 180 -0.43 -5.66 28.88
N GLY A 181 -0.49 -5.37 27.58
CA GLY A 181 -1.04 -4.12 27.06
C GLY A 181 -2.49 -3.87 27.46
N THR A 182 -2.88 -2.61 27.52
CA THR A 182 -4.27 -2.21 27.80
C THR A 182 -4.93 -1.57 26.59
N ILE A 183 -6.25 -1.70 26.49
CA ILE A 183 -7.13 -0.93 25.61
C ILE A 183 -8.27 -0.43 26.48
N HIS A 184 -8.58 0.86 26.45
CA HIS A 184 -9.53 1.50 27.39
C HIS A 184 -9.22 1.21 28.86
N ASP A 185 -7.93 1.24 29.22
CA ASP A 185 -7.44 0.89 30.56
C ASP A 185 -7.71 -0.56 31.02
N GLN A 186 -8.17 -1.44 30.12
CA GLN A 186 -8.41 -2.86 30.40
C GLN A 186 -7.27 -3.72 29.85
N ARG A 187 -6.69 -4.61 30.67
CA ARG A 187 -5.70 -5.61 30.20
C ARG A 187 -6.32 -6.46 29.10
N THR A 188 -5.80 -6.31 27.89
CA THR A 188 -6.46 -6.83 26.68
C THR A 188 -5.72 -8.02 26.09
N VAL A 189 -6.48 -9.05 25.72
CA VAL A 189 -6.00 -10.25 25.05
C VAL A 189 -6.78 -10.45 23.75
N PHE A 190 -6.07 -10.73 22.65
CA PHE A 190 -6.69 -11.16 21.41
C PHE A 190 -6.95 -12.67 21.45
N VAL A 191 -8.15 -13.10 21.08
CA VAL A 191 -8.52 -14.52 20.99
C VAL A 191 -8.84 -14.85 19.54
N ALA A 192 -8.03 -15.72 18.93
CA ALA A 192 -8.15 -16.10 17.53
C ALA A 192 -8.51 -17.58 17.35
N TYR A 193 -9.00 -17.93 16.18
CA TYR A 193 -9.20 -19.33 15.81
C TYR A 193 -7.86 -20.04 15.62
N GLY A 194 -7.71 -21.23 16.22
CA GLY A 194 -6.44 -21.96 16.22
C GLY A 194 -6.21 -22.84 15.00
N ALA A 195 -7.22 -23.16 14.20
CA ALA A 195 -7.08 -24.11 13.09
C ALA A 195 -6.85 -23.47 11.71
N ASP A 196 -7.05 -22.15 11.59
CA ASP A 196 -6.75 -21.36 10.39
C ASP A 196 -6.16 -19.99 10.80
N PHE A 197 -5.49 -19.30 9.88
CA PHE A 197 -4.66 -18.13 10.17
C PHE A 197 -5.21 -16.73 9.80
N PRO A 198 -6.05 -16.55 8.76
CA PRO A 198 -6.06 -15.29 8.01
C PRO A 198 -6.60 -14.11 8.81
N ASP A 199 -7.63 -14.31 9.63
CA ASP A 199 -8.17 -13.26 10.50
C ASP A 199 -7.13 -12.81 11.54
N ALA A 200 -6.38 -13.76 12.09
CA ALA A 200 -5.46 -13.53 13.19
C ALA A 200 -4.15 -12.85 12.76
N LEU A 201 -3.68 -13.04 11.53
CA LEU A 201 -2.44 -12.42 11.06
C LEU A 201 -2.46 -10.89 11.15
N THR A 202 -3.62 -10.30 10.90
CA THR A 202 -3.76 -8.83 10.79
C THR A 202 -3.83 -8.13 12.13
N VAL A 203 -4.04 -8.86 13.23
CA VAL A 203 -3.92 -8.31 14.60
C VAL A 203 -2.46 -8.31 15.10
N GLY A 204 -1.57 -9.01 14.41
CA GLY A 204 -0.14 -9.12 14.75
C GLY A 204 0.55 -7.77 15.01
N PRO A 205 0.39 -6.74 14.16
CA PRO A 205 0.91 -5.40 14.40
C PRO A 205 0.47 -4.79 15.74
N GLY A 206 -0.83 -4.87 16.06
CA GLY A 206 -1.36 -4.36 17.33
C GLY A 206 -0.84 -5.14 18.54
N ALA A 207 -0.80 -6.47 18.41
CA ALA A 207 -0.24 -7.35 19.44
C ALA A 207 1.24 -7.05 19.72
N TYR A 208 2.02 -6.77 18.66
CA TYR A 208 3.41 -6.33 18.77
C TYR A 208 3.53 -4.96 19.43
N ALA A 209 2.85 -3.95 18.90
CA ALA A 209 2.99 -2.56 19.34
C ALA A 209 2.58 -2.36 20.80
N ASN A 210 1.50 -3.02 21.23
CA ASN A 210 0.93 -2.81 22.56
C ASN A 210 1.22 -3.95 23.55
N ARG A 211 1.90 -5.03 23.13
CA ARG A 211 2.15 -6.22 23.96
C ARG A 211 0.85 -6.90 24.43
N ASN A 212 -0.14 -6.98 23.55
CA ASN A 212 -1.35 -7.75 23.82
C ASN A 212 -1.13 -9.22 23.45
N PRO A 213 -1.29 -10.18 24.37
CA PRO A 213 -1.20 -11.59 24.04
C PRO A 213 -2.21 -12.01 22.97
N ILE A 214 -1.82 -12.98 22.13
CA ILE A 214 -2.73 -13.66 21.22
C ILE A 214 -2.90 -15.10 21.73
N LEU A 215 -4.12 -15.46 22.11
CA LEU A 215 -4.51 -16.82 22.49
C LEU A 215 -5.31 -17.48 21.36
N LEU A 216 -5.27 -18.81 21.33
CA LEU A 216 -5.95 -19.60 20.32
C LEU A 216 -7.11 -20.38 20.94
N SER A 217 -8.20 -20.55 20.19
CA SER A 217 -9.35 -21.35 20.59
C SER A 217 -9.92 -22.17 19.43
N THR A 218 -10.86 -23.07 19.73
CA THR A 218 -11.64 -23.79 18.73
C THR A 218 -12.95 -23.06 18.43
N THR A 219 -13.73 -23.57 17.47
CA THR A 219 -14.95 -22.89 16.98
C THR A 219 -16.03 -22.77 18.04
N ASP A 220 -16.33 -23.84 18.76
CA ASP A 220 -17.49 -23.90 19.67
C ASP A 220 -17.13 -24.00 21.14
N ASP A 221 -15.84 -24.07 21.46
CA ASP A 221 -15.39 -24.19 22.84
C ASP A 221 -14.20 -23.27 23.11
N LEU A 222 -14.23 -22.59 24.26
CA LEU A 222 -13.07 -21.85 24.73
C LEU A 222 -12.02 -22.84 25.20
N HIS A 223 -10.95 -23.01 24.42
CA HIS A 223 -9.94 -24.02 24.70
C HIS A 223 -9.42 -23.89 26.14
N PRO A 224 -9.28 -24.99 26.91
CA PRO A 224 -8.89 -24.92 28.33
C PRO A 224 -7.59 -24.16 28.58
N ALA A 225 -6.59 -24.32 27.70
CA ALA A 225 -5.34 -23.57 27.77
C ALA A 225 -5.55 -22.04 27.64
N ALA A 226 -6.44 -21.60 26.75
CA ALA A 226 -6.77 -20.19 26.61
C ALA A 226 -7.57 -19.67 27.82
N ALA A 227 -8.54 -20.44 28.32
CA ALA A 227 -9.31 -20.09 29.52
C ALA A 227 -8.42 -19.96 30.78
N ALA A 228 -7.39 -20.82 30.91
CA ALA A 228 -6.41 -20.71 31.98
C ALA A 228 -5.53 -19.46 31.79
N ALA A 229 -4.97 -19.26 30.59
CA ALA A 229 -4.12 -18.12 30.31
C ALA A 229 -4.84 -16.77 30.50
N LEU A 230 -6.11 -16.65 30.10
CA LEU A 230 -6.91 -15.44 30.34
C LEU A 230 -6.97 -15.06 31.82
N ARG A 231 -7.09 -16.05 32.72
CA ARG A 231 -7.06 -15.82 34.18
C ARG A 231 -5.65 -15.50 34.66
N ASP A 232 -4.67 -16.27 34.22
CA ASP A 232 -3.27 -16.14 34.66
C ASP A 232 -2.70 -14.76 34.33
N VAL A 233 -3.03 -14.21 33.15
CA VAL A 233 -2.58 -12.87 32.73
C VAL A 233 -3.50 -11.75 33.23
N GLY A 234 -4.57 -12.10 33.96
CA GLY A 234 -5.56 -11.18 34.49
C GLY A 234 -6.26 -10.37 33.40
N ALA A 235 -6.65 -10.99 32.29
CA ALA A 235 -7.35 -10.29 31.21
C ALA A 235 -8.66 -9.66 31.71
N GLU A 236 -8.95 -8.44 31.26
CA GLU A 236 -10.17 -7.69 31.56
C GLU A 236 -11.01 -7.50 30.30
N LEU A 237 -10.37 -7.46 29.13
CA LEU A 237 -10.99 -7.44 27.82
C LEU A 237 -10.41 -8.55 26.93
N ALA A 238 -11.29 -9.29 26.26
CA ALA A 238 -10.94 -10.23 25.21
C ALA A 238 -11.52 -9.75 23.87
N VAL A 239 -10.64 -9.51 22.90
CA VAL A 239 -11.05 -9.17 21.54
C VAL A 239 -11.00 -10.44 20.69
N LEU A 240 -12.18 -10.95 20.32
CA LEU A 240 -12.32 -12.10 19.44
C LEU A 240 -12.02 -11.68 18.00
N VAL A 241 -11.03 -12.33 17.39
CA VAL A 241 -10.55 -12.06 16.04
C VAL A 241 -11.08 -13.14 15.10
N GLY A 242 -12.13 -12.79 14.37
CA GLY A 242 -12.89 -13.67 13.49
C GLY A 242 -14.40 -13.64 13.75
N GLY A 243 -15.17 -13.98 12.70
CA GLY A 243 -16.62 -14.10 12.78
C GLY A 243 -17.10 -15.31 13.60
N GLU A 244 -18.41 -15.40 13.84
CA GLU A 244 -19.00 -16.51 14.60
C GLU A 244 -18.81 -17.89 13.96
N ALA A 245 -18.55 -17.95 12.65
CA ALA A 245 -18.28 -19.20 11.95
C ALA A 245 -16.96 -19.88 12.38
N VAL A 246 -15.99 -19.11 12.91
CA VAL A 246 -14.69 -19.62 13.36
C VAL A 246 -14.49 -19.50 14.87
N LEU A 247 -15.23 -18.59 15.52
CA LEU A 247 -15.28 -18.43 16.98
C LEU A 247 -16.72 -18.11 17.38
N SER A 248 -17.55 -19.12 17.65
CA SER A 248 -18.98 -18.94 17.87
C SER A 248 -19.29 -18.13 19.12
N GLU A 249 -20.55 -17.71 19.27
CA GLU A 249 -21.00 -16.99 20.46
C GLU A 249 -20.81 -17.79 21.76
N GLN A 250 -20.69 -19.11 21.69
CA GLN A 250 -20.36 -19.96 22.84
C GLN A 250 -18.99 -19.63 23.42
N VAL A 251 -17.99 -19.37 22.57
CA VAL A 251 -16.64 -18.95 22.99
C VAL A 251 -16.71 -17.61 23.72
N ALA A 252 -17.43 -16.63 23.15
CA ALA A 252 -17.61 -15.31 23.77
C ALA A 252 -18.36 -15.40 25.10
N ALA A 253 -19.44 -16.17 25.16
CA ALA A 253 -20.20 -16.42 26.39
C ALA A 253 -19.31 -17.03 27.48
N ARG A 254 -18.48 -18.01 27.12
CA ARG A 254 -17.56 -18.65 28.08
C ARG A 254 -16.50 -17.71 28.61
N ILE A 255 -16.02 -16.76 27.80
CA ILE A 255 -15.12 -15.69 28.25
C ILE A 255 -15.86 -14.74 29.21
N ARG A 256 -17.09 -14.34 28.90
CA ARG A 256 -17.91 -13.48 29.78
C ARG A 256 -18.21 -14.14 31.13
N GLU A 257 -18.37 -15.46 31.17
CA GLU A 257 -18.48 -16.23 32.43
C GLU A 257 -17.22 -16.16 33.31
N LEU A 258 -16.07 -15.81 32.74
CA LEU A 258 -14.84 -15.54 33.50
C LEU A 258 -14.79 -14.12 34.09
N GLY A 259 -15.81 -13.29 33.83
CA GLY A 259 -15.84 -11.88 34.22
C GLY A 259 -15.03 -10.96 33.31
N ILE A 260 -14.78 -11.39 32.06
CA ILE A 260 -13.96 -10.67 31.08
C ILE A 260 -14.89 -10.10 30.00
N ASP A 261 -14.74 -8.82 29.69
CA ASP A 261 -15.50 -8.19 28.61
C ASP A 261 -15.09 -8.74 27.25
N THR A 262 -16.02 -8.74 26.30
CA THR A 262 -15.76 -9.26 24.95
C THR A 262 -16.06 -8.22 23.87
N ASN A 263 -15.16 -8.07 22.91
CA ASN A 263 -15.38 -7.36 21.65
C ASN A 263 -15.10 -8.33 20.49
N ARG A 264 -15.76 -8.17 19.34
CA ARG A 264 -15.55 -9.05 18.17
C ARG A 264 -15.18 -8.25 16.94
N LEU A 265 -14.12 -8.68 16.26
CA LEU A 265 -13.66 -8.18 14.97
C LEU A 265 -13.76 -9.32 13.95
N GLY A 266 -14.87 -9.40 13.23
CA GLY A 266 -15.10 -10.46 12.23
C GLY A 266 -15.95 -9.95 11.08
N GLY A 267 -15.39 -10.01 9.87
CA GLY A 267 -16.05 -9.61 8.64
C GLY A 267 -16.66 -10.79 7.88
N ARG A 268 -17.18 -10.52 6.68
CA ARG A 268 -17.72 -11.53 5.75
C ARG A 268 -16.64 -12.48 5.22
N ASP A 269 -15.42 -11.97 5.07
CA ASP A 269 -14.24 -12.72 4.67
C ASP A 269 -12.99 -12.14 5.34
N ARG A 270 -11.84 -12.79 5.14
CA ARG A 270 -10.54 -12.38 5.71
C ARG A 270 -10.11 -10.96 5.37
N SER A 271 -10.49 -10.46 4.20
CA SER A 271 -10.17 -9.10 3.74
C SER A 271 -11.03 -8.07 4.48
N ASP A 272 -12.29 -8.41 4.74
CA ASP A 272 -13.23 -7.61 5.52
C ASP A 272 -12.82 -7.60 7.02
N THR A 273 -12.45 -8.75 7.57
CA THR A 273 -11.89 -8.84 8.94
C THR A 273 -10.63 -7.98 9.09
N ALA A 274 -9.71 -8.01 8.11
CA ALA A 274 -8.50 -7.18 8.11
C ALA A 274 -8.81 -5.67 8.19
N GLN A 275 -9.85 -5.20 7.48
CA GLN A 275 -10.28 -3.80 7.51
C GLN A 275 -10.89 -3.39 8.86
N LEU A 276 -11.67 -4.29 9.48
CA LEU A 276 -12.21 -4.07 10.82
C LEU A 276 -11.08 -3.98 11.86
N ILE A 277 -10.06 -4.83 11.74
CA ILE A 277 -8.89 -4.80 12.60
C ILE A 277 -8.09 -3.53 12.37
N ALA A 278 -7.80 -3.15 11.13
CA ALA A 278 -7.12 -1.89 10.82
C ALA A 278 -7.83 -0.69 11.47
N THR A 279 -9.15 -0.61 11.32
CA THR A 279 -9.98 0.44 11.94
C THR A 279 -9.93 0.40 13.47
N TYR A 280 -9.96 -0.80 14.06
CA TYR A 280 -9.82 -0.97 15.52
C TYR A 280 -8.44 -0.49 16.02
N LEU A 281 -7.37 -0.83 15.31
CA LEU A 281 -6.01 -0.39 15.65
C LEU A 281 -5.87 1.14 15.56
N GLU A 282 -6.47 1.78 14.54
CA GLU A 282 -6.51 3.24 14.39
C GLU A 282 -7.21 3.90 15.60
N GLN A 283 -8.37 3.37 15.99
CA GLN A 283 -9.20 3.95 17.05
C GLN A 283 -8.62 3.78 18.46
N HIS A 284 -7.87 2.70 18.69
CA HIS A 284 -7.52 2.27 20.05
C HIS A 284 -6.03 2.22 20.35
N LEU A 285 -5.18 2.08 19.33
CA LEU A 285 -3.72 1.88 19.50
C LEU A 285 -2.87 2.93 18.77
N GLY A 286 -3.50 3.97 18.22
CA GLY A 286 -2.79 5.09 17.56
C GLY A 286 -2.15 4.71 16.23
N PHE A 287 -2.61 3.64 15.59
CA PHE A 287 -2.22 3.31 14.22
C PHE A 287 -2.76 4.35 13.26
N THR A 288 -2.12 4.49 12.10
CA THR A 288 -2.58 5.37 11.03
C THR A 288 -2.65 4.62 9.71
N ALA A 289 -3.47 5.11 8.79
CA ALA A 289 -3.47 4.67 7.40
C ALA A 289 -2.44 5.41 6.53
N GLU A 290 -1.52 6.19 7.11
CA GLU A 290 -0.47 6.87 6.32
C GLU A 290 0.39 5.88 5.55
N ARG A 291 0.58 4.67 6.10
CA ARG A 291 1.20 3.55 5.41
C ARG A 291 0.32 2.32 5.54
N ILE A 292 0.03 1.69 4.41
CA ILE A 292 -0.69 0.42 4.35
C ILE A 292 0.29 -0.71 4.00
N LEU A 293 0.28 -1.78 4.79
CA LEU A 293 1.00 -3.00 4.46
C LEU A 293 0.05 -3.99 3.78
N LEU A 294 0.32 -4.34 2.52
CA LEU A 294 -0.54 -5.20 1.72
C LEU A 294 0.06 -6.59 1.61
N SER A 295 -0.69 -7.62 2.02
CA SER A 295 -0.32 -9.03 1.85
C SER A 295 -1.46 -9.82 1.24
N ARG A 296 -1.17 -10.98 0.66
CA ARG A 296 -2.22 -11.92 0.25
C ARG A 296 -2.85 -12.61 1.46
N GLY A 297 -4.15 -12.84 1.39
CA GLY A 297 -4.92 -13.46 2.47
C GLY A 297 -4.94 -14.97 2.43
N ASP A 298 -4.65 -15.63 1.30
CA ASP A 298 -4.69 -17.08 1.11
C ASP A 298 -3.39 -17.83 1.50
N THR A 299 -2.38 -17.10 1.99
CA THR A 299 -1.21 -17.68 2.69
C THR A 299 -0.76 -16.76 3.83
N PHE A 300 0.19 -17.21 4.65
CA PHE A 300 0.52 -16.57 5.94
C PHE A 300 1.94 -15.98 6.12
N PRO A 301 3.03 -16.51 5.54
CA PRO A 301 4.37 -16.21 6.05
C PRO A 301 4.78 -14.73 5.98
N ASP A 302 4.42 -14.02 4.92
CA ASP A 302 4.86 -12.64 4.70
C ASP A 302 4.14 -11.66 5.65
N ALA A 303 2.80 -11.77 5.78
CA ALA A 303 2.02 -11.01 6.76
C ALA A 303 2.45 -11.30 8.21
N LEU A 304 2.73 -12.57 8.50
CA LEU A 304 3.16 -13.01 9.81
C LEU A 304 4.50 -12.36 10.23
N ALA A 305 5.52 -12.40 9.36
CA ALA A 305 6.80 -11.76 9.62
C ALA A 305 6.66 -10.23 9.73
N ALA A 306 5.73 -9.65 8.97
CA ALA A 306 5.43 -8.22 8.96
C ALA A 306 4.70 -7.72 10.22
N ALA A 307 4.28 -8.57 11.16
CA ALA A 307 3.68 -8.14 12.42
C ALA A 307 4.58 -7.13 13.17
N SER A 308 5.89 -7.44 13.27
CA SER A 308 6.87 -6.52 13.87
C SER A 308 7.04 -5.22 13.08
N HIS A 309 6.99 -5.29 11.75
CA HIS A 309 7.11 -4.12 10.89
C HIS A 309 5.92 -3.18 11.02
N GLY A 310 4.70 -3.71 10.94
CA GLY A 310 3.48 -2.94 11.15
C GLY A 310 3.41 -2.37 12.57
N GLY A 311 3.81 -3.16 13.58
CA GLY A 311 3.84 -2.73 14.97
C GLY A 311 4.82 -1.58 15.25
N VAL A 312 6.01 -1.61 14.66
CA VAL A 312 7.01 -0.52 14.79
C VAL A 312 6.56 0.73 14.03
N LEU A 313 5.92 0.58 12.88
CA LEU A 313 5.49 1.71 12.05
C LEU A 313 4.13 2.29 12.44
N GLY A 314 3.34 1.61 13.27
CA GLY A 314 1.93 1.95 13.49
C GLY A 314 1.09 1.78 12.22
N ALA A 315 1.45 0.82 11.36
CA ALA A 315 0.84 0.59 10.05
C ALA A 315 0.02 -0.72 10.04
N PRO A 316 -1.25 -0.70 9.60
CA PRO A 316 -2.08 -1.90 9.54
C PRO A 316 -1.66 -2.83 8.39
N ILE A 317 -1.92 -4.12 8.56
CA ILE A 317 -1.85 -5.12 7.48
C ILE A 317 -3.24 -5.32 6.90
N LEU A 318 -3.39 -5.08 5.60
CA LEU A 318 -4.60 -5.39 4.82
C LEU A 318 -4.36 -6.60 3.94
N LEU A 319 -5.43 -7.38 3.72
CA LEU A 319 -5.36 -8.64 2.98
C LEU A 319 -6.07 -8.54 1.63
N THR A 320 -5.35 -8.88 0.56
CA THR A 320 -5.98 -9.21 -0.72
C THR A 320 -6.61 -10.60 -0.64
N ARG A 321 -7.49 -10.96 -1.59
CA ARG A 321 -8.07 -12.33 -1.61
C ARG A 321 -7.02 -13.38 -1.97
N GLY A 322 -6.09 -13.01 -2.84
CA GLY A 322 -5.00 -13.84 -3.33
C GLY A 322 -3.98 -12.98 -4.05
N PRO A 323 -3.00 -13.58 -4.75
CA PRO A 323 -1.87 -12.84 -5.30
C PRO A 323 -2.27 -11.86 -6.41
N ASP A 324 -3.35 -12.15 -7.11
CA ASP A 324 -3.79 -11.43 -8.30
C ASP A 324 -5.22 -10.86 -8.16
N SER A 325 -5.80 -10.93 -6.96
CA SER A 325 -7.19 -10.57 -6.67
C SER A 325 -7.34 -9.72 -5.40
N VAL A 326 -7.93 -8.54 -5.56
CA VAL A 326 -8.28 -7.58 -4.48
C VAL A 326 -9.80 -7.46 -4.38
N SER A 327 -10.35 -7.30 -3.17
CA SER A 327 -11.79 -7.11 -2.98
C SER A 327 -12.21 -5.68 -3.29
N TYR A 328 -13.44 -5.51 -3.78
CA TYR A 328 -14.02 -4.18 -3.99
C TYR A 328 -14.10 -3.40 -2.68
N ASP A 329 -14.47 -4.07 -1.59
CA ASP A 329 -14.60 -3.45 -0.27
C ASP A 329 -13.24 -2.97 0.26
N LEU A 330 -12.15 -3.72 0.02
CA LEU A 330 -10.81 -3.26 0.35
C LEU A 330 -10.43 -2.02 -0.46
N LEU A 331 -10.72 -1.99 -1.77
CA LEU A 331 -10.48 -0.80 -2.58
C LEU A 331 -11.28 0.40 -2.07
N GLN A 332 -12.53 0.21 -1.64
CA GLN A 332 -13.33 1.30 -1.06
C GLN A 332 -12.77 1.78 0.28
N TRP A 333 -12.36 0.87 1.16
CA TRP A 333 -11.71 1.24 2.42
C TRP A 333 -10.46 2.10 2.21
N ILE A 334 -9.71 1.81 1.15
CA ILE A 334 -8.54 2.58 0.73
C ILE A 334 -8.96 3.94 0.18
N VAL A 335 -9.95 4.00 -0.73
CA VAL A 335 -10.46 5.27 -1.29
C VAL A 335 -10.97 6.20 -0.19
N ASP A 336 -11.69 5.67 0.80
CA ASP A 336 -12.19 6.43 1.95
C ASP A 336 -11.07 7.05 2.81
N ARG A 337 -9.83 6.59 2.63
CA ARG A 337 -8.62 7.03 3.35
C ARG A 337 -7.58 7.66 2.44
N ALA A 338 -7.85 7.83 1.15
CA ALA A 338 -6.91 8.30 0.16
C ALA A 338 -6.18 9.59 0.59
N ASP A 339 -6.91 10.55 1.17
CA ASP A 339 -6.36 11.83 1.66
C ASP A 339 -5.29 11.69 2.76
N THR A 340 -5.19 10.52 3.40
CA THR A 340 -4.21 10.25 4.48
C THR A 340 -3.11 9.28 4.07
N ILE A 341 -3.34 8.46 3.04
CA ILE A 341 -2.38 7.43 2.64
C ILE A 341 -1.21 8.11 1.92
N GLN A 342 0.00 7.83 2.39
CA GLN A 342 1.26 8.30 1.80
C GLN A 342 2.02 7.14 1.15
N GLU A 343 1.82 5.91 1.61
CA GLU A 343 2.54 4.74 1.09
C GLU A 343 1.69 3.47 1.09
N VAL A 344 1.74 2.74 -0.03
CA VAL A 344 1.24 1.36 -0.12
C VAL A 344 2.43 0.43 -0.29
N ARG A 345 2.62 -0.49 0.66
CA ARG A 345 3.76 -1.41 0.66
C ARG A 345 3.33 -2.86 0.53
N ALA A 346 3.71 -3.50 -0.57
CA ALA A 346 3.50 -4.94 -0.76
C ALA A 346 4.49 -5.77 0.09
N LEU A 347 3.97 -6.81 0.73
CA LEU A 347 4.74 -7.81 1.47
C LEU A 347 4.87 -9.08 0.61
N GLY A 348 6.11 -9.48 0.35
CA GLY A 348 6.44 -10.58 -0.55
C GLY A 348 6.62 -10.16 -2.01
N GLY A 349 7.15 -11.07 -2.83
CA GLY A 349 7.40 -10.83 -4.25
C GLY A 349 6.13 -10.76 -5.11
N PRO A 350 6.25 -10.59 -6.44
CA PRO A 350 5.10 -10.57 -7.36
C PRO A 350 4.22 -11.84 -7.32
N ALA A 351 4.78 -12.98 -6.90
CA ALA A 351 4.01 -14.22 -6.66
C ALA A 351 3.15 -14.16 -5.38
N ALA A 352 3.47 -13.26 -4.45
CA ALA A 352 2.69 -13.00 -3.24
C ALA A 352 1.65 -11.90 -3.49
N VAL A 353 2.06 -10.75 -4.02
CA VAL A 353 1.16 -9.68 -4.44
C VAL A 353 1.62 -9.22 -5.81
N THR A 354 0.86 -9.53 -6.85
CA THR A 354 1.21 -9.16 -8.23
C THR A 354 1.32 -7.66 -8.40
N ASP A 355 2.15 -7.22 -9.34
CA ASP A 355 2.28 -5.80 -9.65
C ASP A 355 0.94 -5.21 -10.13
N ARG A 356 0.10 -6.02 -10.79
CA ARG A 356 -1.28 -5.65 -11.14
C ARG A 356 -2.14 -5.30 -9.92
N VAL A 357 -2.04 -6.07 -8.84
CA VAL A 357 -2.80 -5.81 -7.61
C VAL A 357 -2.23 -4.61 -6.88
N LEU A 358 -0.90 -4.52 -6.74
CA LEU A 358 -0.24 -3.37 -6.13
C LEU A 358 -0.61 -2.08 -6.87
N PHE A 359 -0.60 -2.12 -8.21
CA PHE A 359 -1.02 -1.03 -9.06
C PHE A 359 -2.49 -0.61 -8.80
N ARG A 360 -3.44 -1.54 -8.79
CA ARG A 360 -4.85 -1.23 -8.50
C ARG A 360 -5.08 -0.64 -7.11
N VAL A 361 -4.34 -1.12 -6.11
CA VAL A 361 -4.40 -0.58 -4.75
C VAL A 361 -3.80 0.83 -4.72
N ALA A 362 -2.71 1.06 -5.45
CA ALA A 362 -2.11 2.38 -5.59
C ALA A 362 -3.06 3.38 -6.30
N GLU A 363 -3.78 2.96 -7.35
CA GLU A 363 -4.82 3.80 -7.98
C GLU A 363 -5.92 4.21 -6.99
N ALA A 364 -6.28 3.32 -6.07
CA ALA A 364 -7.27 3.60 -5.03
C ALA A 364 -6.74 4.52 -3.93
N ALA A 365 -5.47 4.32 -3.54
CA ALA A 365 -4.83 5.09 -2.46
C ALA A 365 -4.45 6.51 -2.88
N PHE A 366 -4.06 6.66 -4.15
CA PHE A 366 -3.52 7.88 -4.71
C PHE A 366 -4.36 8.24 -5.94
N PRO A 367 -5.60 8.74 -5.75
CA PRO A 367 -6.49 9.07 -6.83
C PRO A 367 -5.86 10.15 -7.70
N PRO A 368 -5.95 10.01 -9.03
CA PRO A 368 -5.18 10.87 -9.91
C PRO A 368 -5.67 12.29 -9.90
N ILE A 369 -4.73 13.24 -9.96
CA ILE A 369 -5.03 14.67 -10.00
C ILE A 369 -5.76 15.01 -11.32
N GLN A 370 -5.36 14.38 -12.44
CA GLN A 370 -5.99 14.58 -13.75
C GLN A 370 -6.18 13.26 -14.52
N THR A 371 -7.26 13.16 -15.30
CA THR A 371 -7.50 12.03 -16.21
C THR A 371 -7.28 12.44 -17.66
N LEU A 372 -6.35 11.77 -18.34
CA LEU A 372 -6.10 11.88 -19.76
C LEU A 372 -6.82 10.73 -20.47
N ARG A 373 -7.67 11.05 -21.45
CA ARG A 373 -8.45 10.04 -22.17
C ARG A 373 -7.71 9.69 -23.46
N TYR A 374 -7.70 8.44 -23.87
CA TYR A 374 -7.07 8.06 -25.14
C TYR A 374 -7.85 6.97 -25.85
N THR A 375 -7.77 6.90 -27.17
CA THR A 375 -8.34 5.76 -27.92
C THR A 375 -7.22 4.83 -28.38
N VAL A 376 -7.53 3.55 -28.57
CA VAL A 376 -6.65 2.61 -29.28
C VAL A 376 -7.33 2.16 -30.57
N GLY A 377 -6.57 2.03 -31.66
CA GLY A 377 -7.08 1.54 -32.94
C GLY A 377 -6.00 0.93 -33.82
N VAL A 378 -6.41 0.49 -35.01
CA VAL A 378 -5.56 -0.08 -36.05
C VAL A 378 -5.61 0.81 -37.28
N ARG A 379 -4.46 1.04 -37.94
CA ARG A 379 -4.34 1.72 -39.23
C ARG A 379 -3.71 0.79 -40.25
N ASP A 380 -4.53 0.31 -41.17
CA ASP A 380 -4.17 -0.65 -42.22
C ASP A 380 -4.64 -0.19 -43.62
N GLN A 381 -4.71 1.12 -43.84
CA GLN A 381 -5.26 1.69 -45.09
C GLN A 381 -4.30 1.51 -46.27
N HIS A 382 -2.99 1.55 -46.02
CA HIS A 382 -1.95 1.46 -47.05
C HIS A 382 -1.17 0.15 -47.00
N GLY A 383 -1.43 -0.71 -46.01
CA GLY A 383 -0.79 -2.01 -45.84
C GLY A 383 -1.42 -2.81 -44.69
N PRO A 384 -1.23 -4.14 -44.64
CA PRO A 384 -1.77 -4.94 -43.55
C PRO A 384 -1.04 -4.69 -42.23
N VAL A 385 -1.78 -4.73 -41.13
CA VAL A 385 -1.24 -4.88 -39.77
C VAL A 385 -1.28 -6.35 -39.39
N HIS A 386 -0.15 -6.88 -38.92
CA HIS A 386 -0.01 -8.29 -38.57
C HIS A 386 0.01 -8.54 -37.05
N GLY A 387 0.23 -7.50 -36.23
CA GLY A 387 0.19 -7.60 -34.78
C GLY A 387 -1.24 -7.80 -34.25
N ASP A 388 -1.34 -8.42 -33.07
CA ASP A 388 -2.62 -8.63 -32.39
C ASP A 388 -3.13 -7.29 -31.80
N PRO A 389 -4.27 -6.75 -32.30
CA PRO A 389 -4.79 -5.47 -31.81
C PRO A 389 -5.29 -5.52 -30.37
N GLY A 390 -5.79 -6.67 -29.91
CA GLY A 390 -6.27 -6.86 -28.54
C GLY A 390 -5.08 -6.83 -27.56
N PHE A 391 -4.04 -7.58 -27.89
CA PHE A 391 -2.79 -7.55 -27.14
C PHE A 391 -2.15 -6.15 -27.14
N PHE A 392 -2.11 -5.46 -28.29
CA PHE A 392 -1.61 -4.08 -28.37
C PHE A 392 -2.36 -3.15 -27.41
N ALA A 393 -3.69 -3.23 -27.40
CA ALA A 393 -4.53 -2.37 -26.58
C ALA A 393 -4.34 -2.67 -25.08
N GLU A 394 -4.24 -3.94 -24.68
CA GLU A 394 -3.95 -4.33 -23.29
C GLU A 394 -2.54 -3.92 -22.85
N HIS A 395 -1.53 -4.09 -23.71
CA HIS A 395 -0.15 -3.71 -23.43
C HIS A 395 0.00 -2.19 -23.28
N ALA A 396 -0.70 -1.42 -24.13
CA ALA A 396 -0.75 0.03 -24.04
C ALA A 396 -1.40 0.49 -22.72
N ASP A 397 -2.52 -0.12 -22.33
CA ASP A 397 -3.16 0.15 -21.03
C ASP A 397 -2.17 -0.05 -19.90
N TRP A 398 -1.44 -1.17 -19.87
CA TRP A 398 -0.47 -1.45 -18.81
C TRP A 398 0.71 -0.48 -18.82
N THR A 399 1.19 -0.12 -20.00
CA THR A 399 2.33 0.79 -20.14
C THR A 399 2.01 2.19 -19.62
N LEU A 400 0.87 2.73 -20.02
CA LEU A 400 0.51 4.12 -19.74
C LEU A 400 0.12 4.36 -18.29
N VAL A 401 -0.38 3.33 -17.62
CA VAL A 401 -0.74 3.44 -16.21
C VAL A 401 0.42 3.10 -15.27
N ASP A 402 1.53 2.53 -15.76
CA ASP A 402 2.69 2.20 -14.92
C ASP A 402 3.31 3.45 -14.28
N GLN A 403 3.46 3.44 -12.95
CA GLN A 403 3.99 4.57 -12.19
C GLN A 403 5.44 4.91 -12.54
N ARG A 404 6.21 3.98 -13.13
CA ARG A 404 7.56 4.24 -13.65
C ARG A 404 7.53 5.08 -14.92
N GLY A 405 6.42 5.06 -15.66
CA GLY A 405 6.17 5.82 -16.89
C GLY A 405 5.53 7.19 -16.67
N TRP A 406 4.69 7.59 -17.61
CA TRP A 406 4.06 8.92 -17.64
C TRP A 406 2.80 9.07 -16.78
N ALA A 407 2.43 8.06 -16.00
CA ALA A 407 1.44 8.22 -14.93
C ALA A 407 1.95 9.16 -13.82
N LEU A 408 3.26 9.42 -13.76
CA LEU A 408 3.91 10.43 -12.91
C LEU A 408 3.46 10.34 -11.45
N ASP A 409 3.64 9.18 -10.85
CA ASP A 409 3.24 8.90 -9.46
C ASP A 409 1.76 9.19 -9.19
N ASN A 410 0.91 8.89 -10.19
CA ASN A 410 -0.53 9.14 -10.23
C ASN A 410 -0.96 10.60 -10.36
N ASP A 411 -0.08 11.55 -10.69
CA ASP A 411 -0.55 12.87 -11.14
C ASP A 411 -1.54 12.75 -12.31
N PHE A 412 -1.32 11.76 -13.19
CA PHE A 412 -2.12 11.53 -14.38
C PHE A 412 -2.60 10.08 -14.48
N ARG A 413 -3.87 9.93 -14.85
CA ARG A 413 -4.45 8.64 -15.24
C ARG A 413 -4.77 8.61 -16.71
N TYR A 414 -4.24 7.62 -17.42
CA TYR A 414 -4.62 7.32 -18.78
C TYR A 414 -5.84 6.40 -18.79
N THR A 415 -6.94 6.87 -19.38
CA THR A 415 -8.19 6.11 -19.49
C THR A 415 -8.49 5.84 -20.94
N ARG A 416 -8.47 4.56 -21.33
CA ARG A 416 -8.88 4.18 -22.68
C ARG A 416 -10.39 4.39 -22.84
N VAL A 417 -10.78 5.08 -23.90
CA VAL A 417 -12.17 5.30 -24.29
C VAL A 417 -12.45 4.67 -25.65
N PRO A 418 -13.71 4.30 -25.94
CA PRO A 418 -14.11 3.83 -27.26
C PRO A 418 -13.71 4.80 -28.38
N GLN A 419 -13.44 4.27 -29.58
CA GLN A 419 -13.24 5.09 -30.77
C GLN A 419 -14.44 6.03 -31.02
N GLY A 420 -14.15 7.30 -31.32
CA GLY A 420 -15.17 8.35 -31.52
C GLY A 420 -15.60 9.11 -30.25
N GLU A 421 -15.17 8.66 -29.06
CA GLU A 421 -15.33 9.44 -27.82
C GLU A 421 -14.26 10.54 -27.72
N PRO A 422 -14.52 11.64 -26.99
CA PRO A 422 -13.50 12.66 -26.72
C PRO A 422 -12.27 12.06 -26.03
N ALA A 423 -11.13 12.21 -26.70
CA ALA A 423 -9.83 11.73 -26.27
C ALA A 423 -8.78 12.84 -26.40
N SER A 424 -7.79 12.78 -25.53
CA SER A 424 -6.59 13.63 -25.51
C SER A 424 -5.60 13.23 -26.60
N PHE A 425 -5.54 11.94 -26.96
CA PHE A 425 -4.77 11.43 -28.10
C PHE A 425 -5.31 10.09 -28.63
N HIS A 426 -4.82 9.69 -29.79
CA HIS A 426 -5.20 8.47 -30.49
C HIS A 426 -3.97 7.58 -30.71
N LEU A 427 -3.94 6.41 -30.08
CA LEU A 427 -2.88 5.43 -30.24
C LEU A 427 -3.24 4.42 -31.34
N TRP A 428 -2.37 4.28 -32.34
CA TRP A 428 -2.59 3.42 -33.50
C TRP A 428 -1.51 2.36 -33.61
N LEU A 429 -1.90 1.09 -33.72
CA LEU A 429 -1.03 0.08 -34.33
C LEU A 429 -1.16 0.21 -35.84
N ALA A 430 -0.08 0.58 -36.51
CA ALA A 430 -0.11 1.02 -37.90
C ALA A 430 0.82 0.20 -38.79
N SER A 431 0.37 -0.08 -40.02
CA SER A 431 1.25 -0.67 -41.03
C SER A 431 2.43 0.28 -41.30
N PRO A 432 3.62 -0.24 -41.67
CA PRO A 432 4.77 0.60 -42.05
C PRO A 432 4.40 1.68 -43.07
N GLN A 433 3.55 1.35 -44.05
CA GLN A 433 3.11 2.29 -45.09
C GLN A 433 2.19 3.36 -44.53
N ASP A 434 1.31 3.02 -43.58
CA ASP A 434 0.45 3.99 -42.90
C ASP A 434 1.25 4.95 -42.00
N VAL A 435 2.33 4.48 -41.35
CA VAL A 435 3.22 5.38 -40.59
C VAL A 435 3.92 6.37 -41.51
N ALA A 436 4.52 5.90 -42.62
CA ALA A 436 5.18 6.76 -43.59
C ALA A 436 4.21 7.77 -44.25
N ALA A 437 2.94 7.37 -44.44
CA ALA A 437 1.91 8.22 -45.02
C ALA A 437 1.37 9.27 -44.05
N ALA A 438 1.62 9.15 -42.73
CA ALA A 438 1.05 10.05 -41.73
C ALA A 438 1.56 11.50 -41.85
N SER A 439 2.85 11.68 -42.17
CA SER A 439 3.47 13.00 -42.35
C SER A 439 4.81 12.87 -43.10
N PRO A 440 5.27 13.90 -43.85
CA PRO A 440 6.57 13.86 -44.54
C PRO A 440 7.79 13.59 -43.66
N GLY A 441 7.69 13.81 -42.34
CA GLY A 441 8.76 13.51 -41.37
C GLY A 441 8.72 12.10 -40.81
N CYS A 442 7.67 11.32 -41.07
CA CYS A 442 7.56 9.94 -40.61
C CYS A 442 8.20 8.99 -41.64
N SER A 443 8.71 7.85 -41.15
CA SER A 443 9.29 6.79 -41.97
C SER A 443 8.53 5.48 -41.83
N ALA A 444 8.62 4.61 -42.83
CA ALA A 444 8.11 3.24 -42.75
C ALA A 444 8.93 2.38 -41.78
N ASP A 445 10.12 2.83 -41.39
CA ASP A 445 11.01 2.04 -40.53
C ASP A 445 10.73 2.20 -39.03
N TRP A 446 10.08 3.30 -38.62
CA TRP A 446 9.98 3.72 -37.22
C TRP A 446 8.55 4.07 -36.83
N SER A 447 8.29 4.18 -35.53
CA SER A 447 7.08 4.79 -34.98
C SER A 447 7.12 6.31 -35.17
N CYS A 448 5.97 6.98 -35.02
CA CYS A 448 5.88 8.42 -35.24
C CYS A 448 4.71 9.02 -34.47
N ARG A 449 4.81 10.30 -34.11
CA ARG A 449 3.70 11.10 -33.57
C ARG A 449 3.40 12.30 -34.47
N VAL A 450 2.13 12.48 -34.83
CA VAL A 450 1.63 13.60 -35.64
C VAL A 450 0.42 14.23 -34.95
N GLY A 451 0.58 15.43 -34.40
CA GLY A 451 -0.47 16.05 -33.59
C GLY A 451 -0.88 15.15 -32.42
N ASP A 452 -2.17 14.81 -32.35
CA ASP A 452 -2.75 13.90 -31.36
C ASP A 452 -2.70 12.42 -31.78
N ASP A 453 -2.23 12.10 -32.99
CA ASP A 453 -2.11 10.73 -33.46
C ASP A 453 -0.70 10.17 -33.15
N VAL A 454 -0.68 9.08 -32.38
CA VAL A 454 0.51 8.36 -31.95
C VAL A 454 0.55 7.02 -32.68
N TYR A 455 1.46 6.87 -33.64
CA TYR A 455 1.57 5.70 -34.50
C TYR A 455 2.68 4.77 -34.04
N ILE A 456 2.32 3.55 -33.68
CA ILE A 456 3.24 2.47 -33.37
C ILE A 456 3.39 1.58 -34.60
N ASN A 457 4.60 1.50 -35.12
CA ASN A 457 4.93 0.74 -36.31
C ASN A 457 4.79 -0.78 -36.06
N ASP A 458 3.95 -1.46 -36.83
CA ASP A 458 3.64 -2.90 -36.63
C ASP A 458 4.87 -3.81 -36.79
N ASP A 459 5.79 -3.52 -37.71
CA ASP A 459 6.99 -4.34 -37.87
C ASP A 459 7.87 -4.27 -36.61
N ARG A 460 8.03 -3.07 -36.05
CA ARG A 460 8.77 -2.86 -34.81
C ARG A 460 8.05 -3.41 -33.60
N TRP A 461 6.72 -3.28 -33.52
CA TRP A 461 5.91 -3.86 -32.47
C TRP A 461 6.07 -5.39 -32.37
N ARG A 462 6.27 -6.05 -33.52
CA ARG A 462 6.41 -7.52 -33.60
C ARG A 462 7.84 -8.01 -33.45
N SER A 463 8.84 -7.19 -33.75
CA SER A 463 10.24 -7.65 -33.88
C SER A 463 11.29 -6.86 -33.10
N ALA A 464 10.93 -5.73 -32.49
CA ALA A 464 11.86 -4.78 -31.89
C ALA A 464 12.97 -4.34 -32.88
N THR A 465 14.07 -3.84 -32.33
CA THR A 465 15.26 -3.37 -33.05
C THR A 465 16.51 -4.03 -32.45
N ALA A 466 17.64 -3.96 -33.18
CA ALA A 466 18.89 -4.56 -32.73
C ALA A 466 19.40 -3.96 -31.40
N THR A 467 19.06 -2.71 -31.11
CA THR A 467 19.40 -2.01 -29.86
C THR A 467 18.72 -2.59 -28.62
N TYR A 468 17.67 -3.40 -28.79
CA TYR A 468 16.96 -4.10 -27.72
C TYR A 468 17.22 -5.61 -27.71
N ALA A 469 18.25 -6.09 -28.41
CA ALA A 469 18.55 -7.52 -28.51
C ALA A 469 18.90 -8.21 -27.17
N ASP A 470 19.30 -7.44 -26.16
CA ASP A 470 19.60 -7.88 -24.80
C ASP A 470 18.39 -7.80 -23.84
N ARG A 471 17.24 -7.32 -24.33
CA ARG A 471 16.00 -7.15 -23.57
C ARG A 471 14.86 -7.99 -24.15
N SER A 472 13.75 -8.02 -23.42
CA SER A 472 12.53 -8.69 -23.88
C SER A 472 11.83 -7.87 -24.98
N LEU A 473 11.04 -8.54 -25.83
CA LEU A 473 10.19 -7.83 -26.78
C LEU A 473 9.14 -6.95 -26.07
N ASP A 474 8.69 -7.36 -24.88
CA ASP A 474 7.75 -6.58 -24.08
C ASP A 474 8.39 -5.30 -23.52
N ASP A 475 9.68 -5.33 -23.17
CA ASP A 475 10.47 -4.14 -22.80
C ASP A 475 10.44 -3.11 -23.95
N TYR A 476 10.70 -3.56 -25.19
CA TYR A 476 10.66 -2.70 -26.36
C TYR A 476 9.25 -2.11 -26.59
N ARG A 477 8.20 -2.91 -26.40
CA ARG A 477 6.81 -2.48 -26.56
C ARG A 477 6.40 -1.42 -25.54
N HIS A 478 6.83 -1.57 -24.29
CA HIS A 478 6.67 -0.52 -23.28
C HIS A 478 7.42 0.75 -23.70
N TYR A 479 8.69 0.62 -24.09
CA TYR A 479 9.54 1.73 -24.51
C TYR A 479 8.90 2.53 -25.66
N VAL A 480 8.51 1.87 -26.76
CA VAL A 480 8.04 2.57 -27.96
C VAL A 480 6.71 3.30 -27.72
N VAL A 481 5.83 2.75 -26.88
CA VAL A 481 4.60 3.45 -26.46
C VAL A 481 4.96 4.67 -25.62
N LEU A 482 5.88 4.55 -24.67
CA LEU A 482 6.30 5.68 -23.83
C LEU A 482 7.02 6.76 -24.63
N HIS A 483 7.88 6.40 -25.58
CA HIS A 483 8.61 7.35 -26.41
C HIS A 483 7.66 8.24 -27.22
N GLU A 484 6.74 7.64 -27.98
CA GLU A 484 5.82 8.40 -28.83
C GLU A 484 4.78 9.19 -28.01
N VAL A 485 4.34 8.66 -26.88
CA VAL A 485 3.47 9.41 -25.95
C VAL A 485 4.24 10.53 -25.28
N GLY A 486 5.55 10.38 -25.04
CA GLY A 486 6.41 11.46 -24.55
C GLY A 486 6.46 12.63 -25.53
N HIS A 487 6.51 12.36 -26.84
CA HIS A 487 6.35 13.40 -27.85
C HIS A 487 4.98 14.06 -27.82
N TRP A 488 3.91 13.28 -27.62
CA TRP A 488 2.59 13.85 -27.40
C TRP A 488 2.59 14.74 -26.15
N LEU A 489 3.28 14.38 -25.07
CA LEU A 489 3.50 15.21 -23.87
C LEU A 489 4.45 16.41 -24.08
N ASN A 490 4.75 16.77 -25.33
CA ASN A 490 5.60 17.89 -25.72
C ASN A 490 7.06 17.74 -25.23
N LEU A 491 7.57 16.51 -25.19
CA LEU A 491 8.99 16.24 -24.97
C LEU A 491 9.74 16.14 -26.31
N ASP A 492 10.86 16.84 -26.39
CA ASP A 492 11.84 16.69 -27.47
C ASP A 492 12.70 15.44 -27.26
N HIS A 493 13.52 15.08 -28.25
CA HIS A 493 14.52 14.03 -28.07
C HIS A 493 15.59 14.44 -27.04
N PHE A 494 15.99 13.47 -26.21
CA PHE A 494 17.08 13.63 -25.24
C PHE A 494 18.20 12.64 -25.57
N ALA A 495 19.19 13.09 -26.34
CA ALA A 495 20.31 12.26 -26.74
C ALA A 495 21.13 11.81 -25.51
N CYS A 496 21.50 10.52 -25.44
CA CYS A 496 22.35 9.96 -24.38
C CYS A 496 23.56 10.86 -24.06
N ALA A 497 24.34 11.26 -25.07
CA ALA A 497 25.59 12.02 -24.88
C ALA A 497 25.41 13.41 -24.24
N ALA A 498 24.19 13.97 -24.25
CA ALA A 498 23.90 15.27 -23.64
C ALA A 498 23.35 15.14 -22.20
N HIS A 499 22.90 13.96 -21.79
CA HIS A 499 22.13 13.77 -20.57
C HIS A 499 22.67 12.69 -19.63
N GLN A 500 23.55 11.81 -20.10
CA GLN A 500 24.01 10.62 -19.37
C GLN A 500 25.50 10.34 -19.62
N ASP A 501 26.14 9.65 -18.69
CA ASP A 501 27.51 9.16 -18.89
C ASP A 501 27.50 7.84 -19.72
N PRO A 502 28.58 7.54 -20.46
CA PRO A 502 28.72 6.27 -21.17
C PRO A 502 28.48 5.05 -20.26
N GLY A 503 27.61 4.14 -20.68
CA GLY A 503 27.22 2.94 -19.93
C GLY A 503 25.98 3.11 -19.05
N ASP A 504 25.51 4.35 -18.83
CA ASP A 504 24.26 4.59 -18.13
C ASP A 504 23.03 4.18 -18.98
N ARG A 505 21.85 4.30 -18.38
CA ARG A 505 20.57 4.07 -19.07
C ARG A 505 20.25 5.27 -19.95
N ALA A 506 19.92 5.03 -21.23
CA ALA A 506 19.48 6.09 -22.13
C ALA A 506 18.18 6.75 -21.60
N PRO A 507 17.97 8.06 -21.82
CA PRO A 507 16.63 8.66 -21.67
C PRO A 507 15.59 7.91 -22.50
N VAL A 508 14.33 7.83 -22.03
CA VAL A 508 13.26 7.23 -22.85
C VAL A 508 13.02 8.04 -24.12
N MET A 509 13.21 9.36 -24.06
CA MET A 509 13.14 10.22 -25.24
C MET A 509 14.41 10.20 -26.10
N ASP A 510 15.39 9.34 -25.82
CA ASP A 510 16.45 9.05 -26.80
C ASP A 510 15.88 8.19 -27.94
N GLN A 511 16.44 8.32 -29.14
CA GLN A 511 15.99 7.58 -30.33
C GLN A 511 16.50 6.14 -30.33
N GLN A 512 16.26 5.41 -29.24
CA GLN A 512 16.81 4.09 -28.96
C GLN A 512 16.41 3.02 -30.00
N SER A 513 15.31 3.19 -30.75
CA SER A 513 14.98 2.31 -31.88
C SER A 513 16.05 2.35 -32.99
N ILE A 514 16.75 3.48 -33.11
CA ILE A 514 17.79 3.74 -34.11
C ILE A 514 19.17 3.45 -33.51
N ASP A 515 19.50 4.14 -32.42
CA ASP A 515 20.79 4.05 -31.73
C ASP A 515 20.65 4.54 -30.28
N THR A 516 21.38 3.93 -29.34
CA THR A 516 21.50 4.39 -27.94
C THR A 516 22.82 5.12 -27.69
N GLY A 517 23.66 5.25 -28.71
CA GLY A 517 24.99 5.82 -28.60
C GLY A 517 25.86 5.03 -27.62
N ALA A 518 26.37 5.72 -26.60
CA ALA A 518 27.17 5.10 -25.55
C ALA A 518 26.35 4.55 -24.37
N CYS A 519 25.03 4.72 -24.37
CA CYS A 519 24.14 4.27 -23.30
C CYS A 519 23.61 2.86 -23.56
N THR A 520 23.08 2.25 -22.49
CA THR A 520 22.29 1.03 -22.54
C THR A 520 20.82 1.34 -22.79
N SER A 521 20.11 0.43 -23.47
CA SER A 521 18.67 0.54 -23.73
C SER A 521 17.88 0.66 -22.41
N ASN A 522 16.83 1.48 -22.40
CA ASN A 522 16.05 1.79 -21.21
C ASN A 522 14.57 2.00 -21.53
N VAL A 523 13.73 1.33 -20.74
CA VAL A 523 12.28 1.29 -20.92
C VAL A 523 11.56 2.46 -20.27
N TRP A 524 12.03 2.92 -19.11
CA TRP A 524 11.26 3.83 -18.24
C TRP A 524 11.93 5.20 -18.11
N PRO A 525 11.14 6.30 -18.14
CA PRO A 525 11.70 7.65 -18.14
C PRO A 525 12.54 7.93 -16.90
N LEU A 526 13.63 8.65 -17.11
CA LEU A 526 14.52 9.10 -16.05
C LEU A 526 13.87 10.24 -15.24
N PRO A 527 14.33 10.50 -14.00
CA PRO A 527 13.71 11.50 -13.14
C PRO A 527 13.53 12.88 -13.80
N PHE A 528 14.53 13.37 -14.54
CA PHE A 528 14.44 14.67 -15.20
C PHE A 528 13.40 14.72 -16.33
N GLU A 529 13.18 13.60 -17.04
CA GLU A 529 12.16 13.50 -18.09
C GLU A 529 10.77 13.58 -17.48
N ARG A 530 10.58 12.93 -16.32
CA ARG A 530 9.34 12.96 -15.55
C ARG A 530 9.01 14.36 -15.02
N ASP A 531 10.01 15.06 -14.48
CA ASP A 531 9.84 16.44 -14.02
C ASP A 531 9.43 17.36 -15.18
N ARG A 532 10.09 17.22 -16.34
CA ARG A 532 9.75 17.98 -17.55
C ARG A 532 8.34 17.69 -18.05
N ALA A 533 7.91 16.43 -18.02
CA ALA A 533 6.56 16.04 -18.40
C ALA A 533 5.50 16.65 -17.46
N ARG A 534 5.74 16.68 -16.14
CA ARG A 534 4.86 17.35 -15.16
C ARG A 534 4.67 18.83 -15.50
N ASP A 535 5.77 19.54 -15.79
CA ASP A 535 5.73 20.97 -16.15
C ASP A 535 4.93 21.24 -17.44
N ASN A 536 5.14 20.41 -18.46
CA ASN A 536 4.44 20.54 -19.74
C ASN A 536 2.93 20.36 -19.59
N ILE A 537 2.50 19.40 -18.77
CA ILE A 537 1.07 19.16 -18.57
C ILE A 537 0.44 20.26 -17.70
N ALA A 538 1.15 20.75 -16.68
CA ALA A 538 0.65 21.80 -15.78
C ALA A 538 0.46 23.17 -16.47
N THR A 539 1.21 23.47 -17.53
CA THR A 539 1.20 24.78 -18.20
C THR A 539 0.24 24.88 -19.39
N GLY A 540 -0.61 23.88 -19.61
CA GLY A 540 -1.70 23.94 -20.61
C GLY A 540 -1.89 22.69 -21.45
N GLY A 541 -1.10 21.63 -21.23
CA GLY A 541 -1.21 20.39 -21.99
C GLY A 541 -0.85 20.53 -23.47
N PRO A 542 -0.73 19.42 -24.19
CA PRO A 542 -0.05 19.36 -25.48
C PRO A 542 -0.82 19.96 -26.66
N GLY A 543 -0.09 20.42 -27.68
CA GLY A 543 -0.65 21.02 -28.90
C GLY A 543 -0.12 22.43 -29.26
N ALA A 544 0.87 22.97 -28.54
CA ALA A 544 1.32 24.35 -28.77
C ALA A 544 2.35 24.54 -29.89
N THR A 545 2.94 23.47 -30.44
CA THR A 545 3.87 23.60 -31.58
C THR A 545 3.78 22.42 -32.53
N ASP A 546 3.23 22.67 -33.72
CA ASP A 546 3.60 21.94 -34.93
C ASP A 546 5.11 22.14 -35.16
N VAL A 547 5.94 21.28 -34.56
CA VAL A 547 7.36 21.21 -34.94
C VAL A 547 7.48 20.06 -35.93
N PRO A 548 7.83 20.33 -37.20
CA PRO A 548 8.26 19.29 -38.11
C PRO A 548 9.50 18.63 -37.51
N VAL A 549 9.49 17.31 -37.34
CA VAL A 549 10.71 16.54 -37.10
C VAL A 549 11.59 16.75 -38.34
N HIS A 550 12.57 17.65 -38.23
CA HIS A 550 13.56 17.85 -39.28
C HIS A 550 14.49 16.63 -39.35
N PRO A 551 14.91 16.22 -40.56
CA PRO A 551 15.83 15.13 -40.74
C PRO A 551 17.26 15.64 -40.52
N GLU A 552 17.98 15.07 -39.55
CA GLU A 552 19.42 14.81 -39.64
C GLU A 552 19.75 13.49 -38.96
#